data_AF-A0A9D5VU33-F1
#
_entry.id   AF-A0A9D5VU33-F1
#
_cell.length_a   1.000
_cell.length_b   1.000
_cell.length_c   1.000
_cell.angle_alpha   90.00
_cell.angle_beta   90.00
_cell.angle_gamma   90.00
#
_symmetry.space_group_name_H-M   'P 1'
#
loop_
_entity.id
_entity.type
_entity.pdbx_description
1 polymer ?
#
loop_
_entity_poly.entity_id
_entity_poly.type
_entity_poly.pdbx_seq_one_letter_code
_entity_poly.pdbx_strand_id
1 'polypeptide(L)'
;MIKKKAKYKSNFKKNNIADIACWVMILIILLLDILIPLGAAITLAYILVVYVSLSSPKEKFPIFIAVFCSILTIFIFFYQPLPPEVWKVIFNRVLSIFAIILTAILGLQRKIMEQSREKAFLEREKALDELNYALKERNFALEERNDAIEELRILNGTLPICASCKKIRDKKNHWHQIESYIKNNSEADFTHTICPECAKKLYPEYSFKK
;
A
#
# COMPACT_ATOMS: atom_id res chain seq x y z
N MET A 1 -7.21 15.94 3.47
CA MET A 1 -8.09 16.38 2.36
C MET A 1 -7.51 17.49 1.46
N ILE A 2 -6.73 18.45 1.97
CA ILE A 2 -6.22 19.61 1.21
C ILE A 2 -5.25 19.21 0.05
N LYS A 3 -4.42 18.17 0.24
CA LYS A 3 -3.53 17.64 -0.82
C LYS A 3 -4.26 17.05 -2.04
N LYS A 4 -5.50 16.56 -1.90
CA LYS A 4 -6.28 15.95 -3.01
C LYS A 4 -6.85 17.00 -3.98
N LYS A 5 -7.33 18.15 -3.48
CA LYS A 5 -7.85 19.25 -4.33
C LYS A 5 -6.76 19.91 -5.18
N ALA A 6 -5.53 20.04 -4.64
CA ALA A 6 -4.38 20.56 -5.39
C ALA A 6 -3.93 19.61 -6.51
N LYS A 7 -3.94 18.29 -6.25
CA LYS A 7 -3.60 17.26 -7.26
C LYS A 7 -4.61 17.20 -8.41
N TYR A 8 -5.91 17.39 -8.12
CA TYR A 8 -6.98 17.41 -9.12
C TYR A 8 -6.89 18.61 -10.07
N LYS A 9 -6.62 19.81 -9.54
CA LYS A 9 -6.47 21.05 -10.33
C LYS A 9 -5.17 21.08 -11.14
N SER A 10 -4.10 20.48 -10.61
CA SER A 10 -2.81 20.26 -11.31
C SER A 10 -2.96 19.30 -12.50
N ASN A 11 -3.70 18.20 -12.34
CA ASN A 11 -4.01 17.30 -13.45
C ASN A 11 -4.83 18.00 -14.53
N PHE A 12 -5.91 18.74 -14.18
CA PHE A 12 -6.77 19.39 -15.17
C PHE A 12 -6.03 20.35 -16.12
N LYS A 13 -5.03 21.12 -15.63
CA LYS A 13 -4.24 22.05 -16.45
C LYS A 13 -3.19 21.33 -17.32
N LYS A 14 -2.64 20.21 -16.85
CA LYS A 14 -1.71 19.35 -17.60
C LYS A 14 -2.42 18.57 -18.73
N ASN A 15 -3.71 18.31 -18.55
CA ASN A 15 -4.54 17.51 -19.44
C ASN A 15 -4.84 18.16 -20.80
N ASN A 16 -5.09 19.48 -20.83
CA ASN A 16 -5.33 20.19 -22.10
C ASN A 16 -4.05 20.34 -22.93
N ILE A 17 -2.89 20.35 -22.28
CA ILE A 17 -1.58 20.47 -22.94
C ILE A 17 -1.27 19.19 -23.74
N ALA A 18 -1.57 18.01 -23.18
CA ALA A 18 -1.37 16.74 -23.87
C ALA A 18 -2.27 16.62 -25.12
N ASP A 19 -3.55 17.02 -25.02
CA ASP A 19 -4.47 17.02 -26.15
C ASP A 19 -3.99 17.96 -27.27
N ILE A 20 -3.56 19.18 -26.94
CA ILE A 20 -3.01 20.16 -27.91
C ILE A 20 -1.72 19.64 -28.53
N ALA A 21 -0.81 19.08 -27.72
CA ALA A 21 0.45 18.52 -28.20
C ALA A 21 0.23 17.39 -29.21
N CYS A 22 -0.80 16.54 -29.02
CA CYS A 22 -1.15 15.50 -29.98
C CYS A 22 -1.49 16.08 -31.35
N TRP A 23 -2.34 17.11 -31.41
CA TRP A 23 -2.73 17.75 -32.68
C TRP A 23 -1.56 18.45 -33.37
N VAL A 24 -0.71 19.13 -32.59
CA VAL A 24 0.51 19.78 -33.12
C VAL A 24 1.46 18.73 -33.70
N MET A 25 1.71 17.62 -32.98
CA MET A 25 2.55 16.55 -33.49
C MET A 25 1.97 15.89 -34.74
N ILE A 26 0.65 15.66 -34.80
CA ILE A 26 -0.01 15.11 -36.01
C ILE A 26 0.21 16.02 -37.20
N LEU A 27 0.03 17.34 -37.04
CA LEU A 27 0.23 18.31 -38.11
C LEU A 27 1.68 18.33 -38.60
N ILE A 28 2.65 18.32 -37.67
CA ILE A 28 4.07 18.29 -37.99
C ILE A 28 4.43 17.00 -38.73
N ILE A 29 4.00 15.83 -38.23
CA ILE A 29 4.29 14.54 -38.86
C ILE A 29 3.65 14.49 -40.26
N LEU A 30 2.40 14.94 -40.41
CA LEU A 30 1.71 14.99 -41.71
C LEU A 30 2.49 15.87 -42.72
N LEU A 31 2.92 17.05 -42.29
CA LEU A 31 3.67 17.98 -43.15
C LEU A 31 5.02 17.39 -43.56
N LEU A 32 5.73 16.73 -42.63
CA LEU A 32 6.98 16.03 -42.94
C LEU A 32 6.76 14.83 -43.89
N ASP A 33 5.69 14.06 -43.71
CA ASP A 33 5.38 12.88 -44.53
C ASP A 33 4.99 13.27 -45.97
N ILE A 34 4.34 14.43 -46.15
CA ILE A 34 4.06 15.01 -47.49
C ILE A 34 5.35 15.53 -48.15
N LEU A 35 6.22 16.20 -47.38
CA LEU A 35 7.45 16.82 -47.91
C LEU A 35 8.56 15.81 -48.22
N ILE A 36 8.56 14.65 -47.55
CA ILE A 36 9.58 13.61 -47.72
C ILE A 36 8.95 12.46 -48.53
N PRO A 37 9.07 12.46 -49.88
CA PRO A 37 8.46 11.45 -50.75
C PRO A 37 9.13 10.08 -50.70
N LEU A 38 10.24 9.95 -49.95
CA LEU A 38 10.92 8.67 -49.77
C LEU A 38 10.23 7.93 -48.64
N GLY A 39 9.88 6.65 -48.86
CA GLY A 39 9.17 5.76 -47.92
C GLY A 39 9.89 5.43 -46.60
N ALA A 40 10.50 6.44 -45.97
CA ALA A 40 10.99 6.43 -44.61
C ALA A 40 9.84 6.11 -43.65
N ALA A 41 10.15 5.43 -42.55
CA ALA A 41 9.18 5.02 -41.54
C ALA A 41 8.70 6.18 -40.65
N ILE A 42 8.49 7.37 -41.22
CA ILE A 42 7.98 8.58 -40.55
C ILE A 42 6.61 8.30 -39.94
N THR A 43 5.81 7.43 -40.56
CA THR A 43 4.53 6.96 -40.02
C THR A 43 4.64 6.28 -38.64
N LEU A 44 5.80 5.71 -38.27
CA LEU A 44 6.03 5.20 -36.91
C LEU A 44 6.00 6.31 -35.85
N ALA A 45 6.26 7.57 -36.23
CA ALA A 45 6.15 8.70 -35.31
C ALA A 45 4.70 8.90 -34.80
N TYR A 46 3.68 8.40 -35.51
CA TYR A 46 2.30 8.41 -35.00
C TYR A 46 2.12 7.55 -33.74
N ILE A 47 3.00 6.58 -33.48
CA ILE A 47 3.00 5.81 -32.22
C ILE A 47 3.26 6.75 -31.03
N LEU A 48 4.17 7.73 -31.18
CA LEU A 48 4.45 8.71 -30.13
C LEU A 48 3.23 9.59 -29.85
N VAL A 49 2.46 9.93 -30.88
CA VAL A 49 1.20 10.68 -30.74
C VAL A 49 0.20 9.86 -29.92
N VAL A 50 0.00 8.58 -30.27
CA VAL A 50 -0.90 7.69 -29.50
C VAL A 50 -0.40 7.55 -28.06
N TYR A 51 0.90 7.38 -27.84
CA TYR A 51 1.46 7.30 -26.50
C TYR A 51 1.21 8.56 -25.67
N VAL A 52 1.42 9.75 -26.24
CA VAL A 52 1.13 11.03 -25.56
C VAL A 52 -0.37 11.18 -25.28
N SER A 53 -1.23 10.71 -26.20
CA SER A 53 -2.68 10.75 -26.01
C SER A 53 -3.16 9.94 -24.81
N LEU A 54 -2.43 8.88 -24.39
CA LEU A 54 -2.74 8.09 -23.19
C LEU A 54 -2.67 8.92 -21.90
N SER A 55 -1.90 10.02 -21.91
CA SER A 55 -1.84 10.95 -20.79
C SER A 55 -3.10 11.81 -20.66
N SER A 56 -3.98 11.81 -21.67
CA SER A 56 -5.25 12.52 -21.63
C SER A 56 -6.18 11.89 -20.59
N PRO A 57 -6.94 12.69 -19.82
CA PRO A 57 -7.91 12.16 -18.86
C PRO A 57 -9.09 11.48 -19.57
N LYS A 58 -9.41 11.91 -20.79
CA LYS A 58 -10.52 11.39 -21.59
C LYS A 58 -10.24 9.94 -21.97
N GLU A 59 -11.12 9.03 -21.55
CA GLU A 59 -10.93 7.58 -21.75
C GLU A 59 -11.00 7.18 -23.22
N LYS A 60 -11.81 7.89 -24.02
CA LYS A 60 -11.99 7.62 -25.45
C LYS A 60 -11.00 8.37 -26.35
N PHE A 61 -10.22 9.31 -25.82
CA PHE A 61 -9.34 10.15 -26.63
C PHE A 61 -8.20 9.37 -27.31
N PRO A 62 -7.51 8.42 -26.66
CA PRO A 62 -6.48 7.63 -27.32
C PRO A 62 -7.01 6.76 -28.47
N ILE A 63 -8.21 6.20 -28.31
CA ILE A 63 -8.89 5.42 -29.36
C ILE A 63 -9.17 6.33 -30.56
N PHE A 64 -9.74 7.51 -30.30
CA PHE A 64 -10.04 8.47 -31.34
C PHE A 64 -8.79 8.90 -32.12
N ILE A 65 -7.70 9.21 -31.41
CA ILE A 65 -6.41 9.58 -32.03
C ILE A 65 -5.81 8.42 -32.83
N ALA A 66 -5.83 7.19 -32.30
CA ALA A 66 -5.31 6.03 -33.01
C ALA A 66 -6.08 5.73 -34.30
N VAL A 67 -7.41 5.82 -34.28
CA VAL A 67 -8.26 5.69 -35.47
C VAL A 67 -7.96 6.81 -36.47
N PHE A 68 -7.86 8.05 -36.00
CA PHE A 68 -7.55 9.21 -36.84
C PHE A 68 -6.18 9.07 -37.54
N CYS A 69 -5.13 8.71 -36.80
CA CYS A 69 -3.79 8.47 -37.34
C CYS A 69 -3.78 7.28 -38.33
N SER A 70 -4.57 6.23 -38.08
CA SER A 70 -4.69 5.10 -39.00
C SER A 70 -5.35 5.50 -40.32
N ILE A 71 -6.44 6.27 -40.26
CA ILE A 71 -7.12 6.82 -41.46
C ILE A 71 -6.17 7.72 -42.24
N LEU A 72 -5.46 8.60 -41.55
CA LEU A 72 -4.53 9.54 -42.16
C LEU A 72 -3.34 8.81 -42.82
N THR A 73 -2.84 7.73 -42.22
CA THR A 73 -1.80 6.87 -42.82
C THR A 73 -2.27 6.21 -44.13
N ILE A 74 -3.53 5.80 -44.20
CA ILE A 74 -4.16 5.24 -45.41
C ILE A 74 -4.39 6.34 -46.45
N PHE A 75 -4.90 7.50 -46.04
CA PHE A 75 -5.15 8.63 -46.94
C PHE A 75 -3.87 9.11 -47.64
N ILE A 76 -2.76 9.24 -46.90
CA ILE A 76 -1.46 9.65 -47.45
C ILE A 76 -1.00 8.69 -48.56
N PHE A 77 -1.25 7.38 -48.43
CA PHE A 77 -0.87 6.40 -49.46
C PHE A 77 -1.48 6.70 -50.83
N PHE A 78 -2.71 7.27 -50.88
CA PHE A 78 -3.37 7.62 -52.14
C PHE A 78 -2.87 8.93 -52.77
N TYR A 79 -2.32 9.85 -51.96
CA TYR A 79 -1.86 11.16 -52.44
C TYR A 79 -0.39 11.17 -52.86
N GLN A 80 0.42 10.23 -52.35
CA GLN A 80 1.84 10.17 -52.65
C GLN A 80 2.08 9.43 -53.97
N PRO A 81 2.96 9.91 -54.87
CA PRO A 81 3.24 9.24 -56.13
C PRO A 81 3.80 7.83 -55.85
N LEU A 82 3.31 6.83 -56.59
CA LEU A 82 3.76 5.44 -56.40
C LEU A 82 5.25 5.32 -56.74
N PRO A 83 6.11 4.94 -55.77
CA PRO A 83 7.52 4.65 -56.05
C PRO A 83 7.64 3.30 -56.78
N PRO A 84 8.77 3.04 -57.48
CA PRO A 84 8.98 1.80 -58.23
C PRO A 84 8.91 0.52 -57.35
N GLU A 85 9.22 0.62 -56.05
CA GLU A 85 9.18 -0.49 -55.09
C GLU A 85 7.97 -0.42 -54.14
N VAL A 86 6.76 -0.42 -54.72
CA VAL A 86 5.48 -0.22 -54.00
C VAL A 86 5.31 -1.13 -52.78
N TRP A 87 5.78 -2.39 -52.86
CA TRP A 87 5.59 -3.38 -51.80
C TRP A 87 6.27 -3.00 -50.47
N LYS A 88 7.44 -2.33 -50.51
CA LYS A 88 8.13 -1.86 -49.29
C LYS A 88 7.30 -0.82 -48.54
N VAL A 89 6.64 0.07 -49.27
CA VAL A 89 5.76 1.11 -48.69
C VAL A 89 4.51 0.49 -48.10
N ILE A 90 3.87 -0.45 -48.81
CA ILE A 90 2.68 -1.15 -48.31
C ILE A 90 3.01 -1.90 -47.01
N PHE A 91 4.10 -2.67 -47.00
CA PHE A 91 4.51 -3.44 -45.82
C PHE A 91 4.78 -2.54 -44.61
N ASN A 92 5.50 -1.44 -44.81
CA ASN A 92 5.79 -0.48 -43.74
C ASN A 92 4.52 0.19 -43.19
N ARG A 93 3.56 0.56 -44.05
CA ARG A 93 2.28 1.15 -43.62
C ARG A 93 1.41 0.16 -42.86
N VAL A 94 1.37 -1.11 -43.28
CA VAL A 94 0.65 -2.17 -42.56
C VAL A 94 1.24 -2.38 -41.16
N LEU A 95 2.58 -2.43 -41.04
CA LEU A 95 3.25 -2.54 -39.74
C LEU A 95 3.01 -1.31 -38.84
N SER A 96 3.04 -0.10 -39.41
CA SER A 96 2.74 1.12 -38.65
C SER A 96 1.30 1.13 -38.13
N ILE A 97 0.31 0.79 -38.95
CA ILE A 97 -1.10 0.71 -38.52
C ILE A 97 -1.27 -0.36 -37.43
N PHE A 98 -0.65 -1.53 -37.61
CA PHE A 98 -0.65 -2.58 -36.59
C PHE A 98 -0.04 -2.09 -35.27
N ALA A 99 1.11 -1.41 -35.30
CA ALA A 99 1.77 -0.87 -34.12
C ALA A 99 0.95 0.25 -33.44
N ILE A 100 0.29 1.13 -34.21
CA ILE A 100 -0.60 2.18 -33.69
C ILE A 100 -1.79 1.56 -32.93
N ILE A 101 -2.40 0.52 -33.50
CA ILE A 101 -3.53 -0.17 -32.86
C ILE A 101 -3.06 -0.93 -31.61
N LEU A 102 -1.95 -1.67 -31.71
CA LEU A 102 -1.38 -2.42 -30.59
C LEU A 102 -1.03 -1.49 -29.41
N THR A 103 -0.40 -0.36 -29.70
CA THR A 103 0.00 0.62 -28.67
C THR A 103 -1.22 1.28 -28.02
N ALA A 104 -2.28 1.57 -28.79
CA ALA A 104 -3.54 2.04 -28.24
C ALA A 104 -4.19 0.99 -27.31
N ILE A 105 -4.27 -0.28 -27.74
CA ILE A 105 -4.88 -1.37 -26.95
C ILE A 105 -4.11 -1.58 -25.64
N LEU A 106 -2.78 -1.76 -25.71
CA LEU A 106 -1.93 -1.99 -24.52
C LEU A 106 -1.97 -0.78 -23.58
N GLY A 107 -1.98 0.44 -24.14
CA GLY A 107 -2.08 1.67 -23.37
C GLY A 107 -3.41 1.81 -22.63
N LEU A 108 -4.53 1.46 -23.27
CA LEU A 108 -5.85 1.48 -22.65
C LEU A 108 -6.00 0.42 -21.58
N GLN A 109 -5.51 -0.80 -21.83
CA GLN A 109 -5.47 -1.84 -20.80
C GLN A 109 -4.71 -1.37 -19.57
N ARG A 110 -3.53 -0.76 -19.76
CA ARG A 110 -2.76 -0.19 -18.65
C ARG A 110 -3.55 0.88 -17.88
N LYS A 111 -4.22 1.79 -18.58
CA LYS A 111 -5.01 2.87 -17.97
C LYS A 111 -6.20 2.33 -17.16
N ILE A 112 -6.93 1.35 -17.70
CA ILE A 112 -8.04 0.67 -17.00
C ILE A 112 -7.52 0.00 -15.72
N MET A 113 -6.36 -0.66 -15.80
CA MET A 113 -5.72 -1.31 -14.66
C MET A 113 -5.23 -0.32 -13.59
N GLU A 114 -4.74 0.86 -13.99
CA GLU A 114 -4.34 1.90 -13.05
C GLU A 114 -5.55 2.48 -12.31
N GLN A 115 -6.68 2.68 -13.00
CA GLN A 115 -7.92 3.14 -12.38
C GLN A 115 -8.54 2.10 -11.44
N SER A 116 -8.54 0.81 -11.84
CA SER A 116 -9.05 -0.26 -10.98
C SER A 116 -8.20 -0.41 -9.72
N ARG A 117 -6.87 -0.27 -9.85
CA ARG A 117 -5.94 -0.24 -8.71
C ARG A 117 -6.20 0.91 -7.76
N GLU A 118 -6.48 2.12 -8.25
CA GLU A 118 -6.75 3.27 -7.38
C GLU A 118 -8.05 3.08 -6.58
N LYS A 119 -9.10 2.53 -7.21
CA LYS A 119 -10.35 2.18 -6.52
C LYS A 119 -10.14 1.08 -5.47
N ALA A 120 -9.46 0.00 -5.86
CA ALA A 120 -9.14 -1.10 -4.94
C ALA A 120 -8.27 -0.65 -3.76
N PHE A 121 -7.34 0.30 -3.98
CA PHE A 121 -6.55 0.89 -2.91
C PHE A 121 -7.42 1.63 -1.89
N LEU A 122 -8.35 2.46 -2.37
CA LEU A 122 -9.26 3.21 -1.50
C LEU A 122 -10.22 2.30 -0.73
N GLU A 123 -10.73 1.25 -1.38
CA GLU A 123 -11.57 0.25 -0.71
C GLU A 123 -10.79 -0.51 0.38
N ARG A 124 -9.55 -0.89 0.08
CA ARG A 124 -8.67 -1.55 1.05
C ARG A 124 -8.32 -0.65 2.24
N GLU A 125 -8.08 0.64 2.00
CA GLU A 125 -7.81 1.62 3.07
C GLU A 125 -8.99 1.69 4.05
N LYS A 126 -10.23 1.77 3.54
CA LYS A 126 -11.44 1.76 4.38
C LYS A 126 -11.61 0.46 5.16
N ALA A 127 -11.41 -0.69 4.51
CA ALA A 127 -11.53 -1.99 5.15
C ALA A 127 -10.50 -2.16 6.29
N LEU A 128 -9.29 -1.60 6.11
CA LEU A 128 -8.25 -1.64 7.14
C LEU A 128 -8.60 -0.74 8.33
N ASP A 129 -9.17 0.44 8.09
CA ASP A 129 -9.63 1.34 9.14
C ASP A 129 -10.77 0.70 9.97
N GLU A 130 -11.73 0.07 9.29
CA GLU A 130 -12.83 -0.66 9.94
C GLU A 130 -12.32 -1.85 10.77
N LEU A 131 -11.41 -2.64 10.21
CA LEU A 131 -10.78 -3.76 10.93
C LEU A 131 -9.99 -3.30 12.15
N ASN A 132 -9.23 -2.20 12.04
CA ASN A 132 -8.47 -1.64 13.17
C ASN A 132 -9.40 -1.17 14.30
N TYR A 133 -10.55 -0.60 13.95
CA TYR A 133 -11.56 -0.21 14.95
C TYR A 133 -12.10 -1.44 15.69
N ALA A 134 -12.51 -2.48 14.96
CA ALA A 134 -13.00 -3.73 15.55
C ALA A 134 -11.93 -4.44 16.40
N LEU A 135 -10.67 -4.44 15.96
CA LEU A 135 -9.56 -4.97 16.75
C LEU A 135 -9.35 -4.21 18.05
N LYS A 136 -9.49 -2.88 18.03
CA LYS A 136 -9.36 -2.05 19.24
C LYS A 136 -10.45 -2.38 20.25
N GLU A 137 -11.69 -2.53 19.80
CA GLU A 137 -12.82 -2.93 20.65
C GLU A 137 -12.60 -4.33 21.25
N ARG A 138 -12.18 -5.30 20.42
CA ARG A 138 -11.84 -6.64 20.89
C ARG A 138 -10.72 -6.63 21.94
N ASN A 139 -9.68 -5.83 21.72
CA ASN A 139 -8.56 -5.74 22.67
C ASN A 139 -9.00 -5.15 24.00
N PHE A 140 -9.88 -4.16 24.00
CA PHE A 140 -10.46 -3.60 25.22
C PHE A 140 -11.27 -4.65 26.00
N ALA A 141 -12.15 -5.40 25.31
CA ALA A 141 -12.91 -6.48 25.93
C ALA A 141 -12.02 -7.63 26.46
N LEU A 142 -10.89 -7.90 25.78
CA LEU A 142 -9.90 -8.88 26.25
C LEU A 142 -9.18 -8.41 27.52
N GLU A 143 -8.85 -7.13 27.61
CA GLU A 143 -8.25 -6.53 28.81
C GLU A 143 -9.20 -6.63 30.00
N GLU A 144 -10.45 -6.22 29.83
CA GLU A 144 -11.51 -6.34 30.85
C GLU A 144 -11.70 -7.79 31.32
N ARG A 145 -11.74 -8.74 30.38
CA ARG A 145 -11.83 -10.17 30.70
C ARG A 145 -10.63 -10.65 31.52
N ASN A 146 -9.42 -10.23 31.15
CA ASN A 146 -8.21 -10.66 31.85
C ASN A 146 -8.16 -10.07 33.27
N ASP A 147 -8.58 -8.83 33.45
CA ASP A 147 -8.67 -8.18 34.75
C ASP A 147 -9.65 -8.91 35.67
N ALA A 148 -10.82 -9.30 35.16
CA ALA A 148 -11.79 -10.10 35.89
C ALA A 148 -11.24 -11.48 36.28
N ILE A 149 -10.49 -12.15 35.40
CA ILE A 149 -9.84 -13.43 35.70
C ILE A 149 -8.80 -13.28 36.81
N GLU A 150 -8.01 -12.21 36.80
CA GLU A 150 -6.99 -11.97 37.82
C GLU A 150 -7.62 -11.64 39.18
N GLU A 151 -8.71 -10.89 39.20
CA GLU A 151 -9.50 -10.66 40.41
C GLU A 151 -10.05 -11.95 41.01
N LEU A 152 -10.60 -12.84 40.17
CA LEU A 152 -11.04 -14.17 40.63
C LEU A 152 -9.89 -15.01 41.17
N ARG A 153 -8.69 -14.96 40.57
CA ARG A 153 -7.52 -15.69 41.09
C ARG A 153 -7.12 -15.22 42.48
N ILE A 154 -7.05 -13.91 42.68
CA ILE A 154 -6.72 -13.33 43.98
C ILE A 154 -7.78 -13.72 45.02
N LEU A 155 -9.08 -13.61 44.67
CA LEU A 155 -10.18 -13.96 45.57
C LEU A 155 -10.19 -15.45 45.94
N ASN A 156 -9.81 -16.33 45.01
CA ASN A 156 -9.65 -17.77 45.25
C ASN A 156 -8.34 -18.13 45.98
N GLY A 157 -7.55 -17.15 46.43
CA GLY A 157 -6.31 -17.36 47.19
C GLY A 157 -5.11 -17.80 46.34
N THR A 158 -5.17 -17.64 45.02
CA THR A 158 -4.03 -17.90 44.12
C THR A 158 -3.25 -16.61 43.88
N LEU A 159 -2.06 -16.53 44.48
CA LEU A 159 -1.18 -15.36 44.39
C LEU A 159 -0.03 -15.59 43.40
N PRO A 160 0.17 -14.72 42.39
CA PRO A 160 1.27 -14.85 41.45
C PRO A 160 2.61 -14.52 42.12
N ILE A 161 3.46 -15.53 42.29
CA ILE A 161 4.79 -15.39 42.88
C ILE A 161 5.90 -15.52 41.82
N CYS A 162 6.99 -14.76 41.98
CA CYS A 162 8.17 -14.93 41.14
C CYS A 162 8.87 -16.25 41.49
N ALA A 163 9.07 -17.13 40.49
CA ALA A 163 9.75 -18.41 40.71
C ALA A 163 11.20 -18.27 41.22
N SER A 164 11.86 -17.14 40.94
CA SER A 164 13.25 -16.89 41.35
C SER A 164 13.36 -16.23 42.73
N CYS A 165 12.75 -15.05 42.90
CA CYS A 165 12.92 -14.25 44.12
C CYS A 165 11.73 -14.33 45.10
N LYS A 166 10.71 -15.14 44.79
CA LYS A 166 9.49 -15.36 45.59
C LYS A 166 8.62 -14.12 45.87
N LYS A 167 8.95 -12.95 45.32
CA LYS A 167 8.10 -11.75 45.44
C LYS A 167 6.70 -12.00 44.86
N ILE A 168 5.69 -11.39 45.48
CA ILE A 168 4.29 -11.42 45.01
C ILE A 168 4.07 -10.26 44.06
N ARG A 169 3.37 -10.50 42.95
CA ARG A 169 2.96 -9.46 42.01
C ARG A 169 1.57 -8.95 42.35
N ASP A 170 1.42 -7.64 42.46
CA ASP A 170 0.10 -7.00 42.68
C ASP A 170 -0.65 -6.74 41.36
N LYS A 171 -1.91 -6.29 41.47
CA LYS A 171 -2.76 -5.91 40.32
C LYS A 171 -2.17 -4.75 39.49
N LYS A 172 -1.26 -3.95 40.05
CA LYS A 172 -0.58 -2.83 39.38
C LYS A 172 0.78 -3.25 38.79
N ASN A 173 1.05 -4.56 38.72
CA ASN A 173 2.28 -5.13 38.19
C ASN A 173 3.54 -4.77 39.01
N HIS A 174 3.39 -4.33 40.26
CA HIS A 174 4.50 -4.12 41.20
C HIS A 174 4.83 -5.41 41.94
N TRP A 175 6.11 -5.56 42.30
CA TRP A 175 6.62 -6.73 43.01
C TRP A 175 6.91 -6.41 44.46
N HIS A 176 6.22 -7.08 45.36
CA HIS A 176 6.32 -6.91 46.82
C HIS A 176 6.97 -8.12 47.46
N GLN A 177 7.72 -7.93 48.55
CA GLN A 177 8.11 -9.06 49.40
C GLN A 177 6.86 -9.73 49.97
N ILE A 178 6.90 -11.05 50.15
CA ILE A 178 5.75 -11.86 50.60
C ILE A 178 5.21 -11.30 51.92
N GLU A 179 6.11 -11.07 52.87
CA GLU A 179 5.78 -10.64 54.22
C GLU A 179 5.08 -9.27 54.20
N SER A 180 5.64 -8.32 53.44
CA SER A 180 5.04 -6.99 53.28
C SER A 180 3.67 -7.04 52.60
N TYR A 181 3.52 -7.89 51.58
CA TYR A 181 2.27 -8.03 50.85
C TYR A 181 1.18 -8.65 51.73
N ILE A 182 1.47 -9.76 52.40
CA ILE A 182 0.51 -10.44 53.29
C ILE A 182 0.11 -9.52 54.44
N LYS A 183 1.07 -8.84 55.08
CA LYS A 183 0.79 -7.91 56.17
C LYS A 183 -0.10 -6.73 55.75
N ASN A 184 0.09 -6.21 54.54
CA ASN A 184 -0.71 -5.08 54.04
C ASN A 184 -2.10 -5.49 53.50
N ASN A 185 -2.32 -6.77 53.21
CA ASN A 185 -3.54 -7.26 52.54
C ASN A 185 -4.30 -8.32 53.37
N SER A 186 -3.92 -8.56 54.62
CA SER A 186 -4.59 -9.49 55.54
C SER A 186 -4.39 -9.04 56.99
N GLU A 187 -5.09 -9.69 57.92
CA GLU A 187 -4.92 -9.45 59.36
C GLU A 187 -3.69 -10.16 59.96
N ALA A 188 -2.82 -10.76 59.12
CA ALA A 188 -1.66 -11.51 59.59
C ALA A 188 -0.49 -10.59 60.00
N ASP A 189 0.07 -10.85 61.19
CA ASP A 189 1.31 -10.23 61.67
C ASP A 189 2.46 -11.25 61.73
N PHE A 190 3.66 -10.80 61.36
CA PHE A 190 4.87 -11.64 61.37
C PHE A 190 5.75 -11.30 62.56
N THR A 191 6.13 -12.34 63.32
CA THR A 191 7.18 -12.26 64.33
C THR A 191 8.47 -12.90 63.79
N HIS A 192 9.62 -12.41 64.26
CA HIS A 192 10.91 -12.96 63.85
C HIS A 192 11.36 -13.97 64.91
N THR A 193 11.37 -15.25 64.54
CA THR A 193 11.90 -16.34 65.36
C THR A 193 12.94 -17.12 64.55
N ILE A 194 13.86 -17.80 65.22
CA ILE A 194 14.83 -18.67 64.58
C ILE A 194 14.44 -20.13 64.82
N CYS A 195 14.26 -20.91 63.76
CA CYS A 195 13.93 -22.33 63.93
C CYS A 195 15.15 -23.09 64.49
N PRO A 196 14.95 -24.26 65.14
CA PRO A 196 16.04 -25.02 65.74
C PRO A 196 17.16 -25.41 64.77
N GLU A 197 16.84 -25.63 63.50
CA GLU A 197 17.82 -25.97 62.46
C GLU A 197 18.71 -24.77 62.12
N CYS A 198 18.11 -23.60 61.89
CA CYS A 198 18.83 -22.37 61.63
C CYS A 198 19.67 -21.94 62.84
N ALA A 199 19.14 -22.12 64.06
CA ALA A 199 19.87 -21.82 65.28
C ALA A 199 21.15 -22.66 65.42
N LYS A 200 21.07 -23.97 65.15
CA LYS A 200 22.25 -24.88 65.15
C LYS A 200 23.31 -24.46 64.12
N LYS A 201 22.89 -23.93 62.98
CA LYS A 201 23.81 -23.53 61.91
C LYS A 201 24.47 -22.17 62.18
N LEU A 202 23.70 -21.20 62.69
CA LEU A 202 24.16 -19.83 62.90
C LEU A 202 24.84 -19.64 64.25
N TYR A 203 24.45 -20.41 65.27
CA TYR A 203 24.97 -20.34 66.63
C TYR A 203 25.32 -21.75 67.15
N PRO A 204 26.22 -22.49 66.48
CA PRO A 204 26.56 -23.85 66.86
C PRO A 204 27.08 -23.93 68.30
N GLU A 205 27.85 -22.93 68.76
CA GLU A 205 28.36 -22.85 70.14
C GLU A 205 27.30 -22.60 71.22
N TYR A 206 26.16 -22.00 70.88
CA TYR A 206 25.02 -21.80 71.79
C TYR A 206 23.90 -22.82 71.58
N SER A 207 24.05 -23.74 70.62
CA SER A 207 23.14 -24.87 70.46
C SER A 207 23.42 -25.89 71.57
N PHE A 208 22.92 -25.60 72.77
CA PHE A 208 23.25 -26.38 73.95
C PHE A 208 22.89 -27.85 73.76
N LYS A 209 23.92 -28.67 73.94
CA LYS A 209 23.86 -30.05 74.38
C LYS A 209 22.69 -30.20 75.37
N LYS A 210 21.77 -31.10 75.03
CA LYS A 210 20.83 -31.65 76.00
C LYS A 210 21.58 -32.40 77.09
#